data_AF-A0A2D4IHC9-F1
#
_entry.id   AF-A0A2D4IHC9-F1
#
_cell.length_a   1.000
_cell.length_b   1.000
_cell.length_c   1.000
_cell.angle_alpha   90.00
_cell.angle_beta   90.00
_cell.angle_gamma   90.00
#
_symmetry.space_group_name_H-M   'P 1'
#
loop_
_entity.id
_entity.type
_entity.pdbx_description
1 polymer ?
#
loop_
_entity_poly.entity_id
_entity_poly.type
_entity_poly.pdbx_seq_one_letter_code
_entity_poly.pdbx_strand_id
1 'polypeptide(L)'
;MDEFILEKFAFSNALCLSVKLAIWETSLDNFVESIQSIPEMLKLRKKLKLSHADVMQKIGELFALRHHINLSSDLLITPDFYWDREHLEQLYDKMHRFLSIDRRVKVVNEKLQQCTELTDLMRNHLNEKHALRLEWMIVILITIEVMFELGRVFF
;
A
#
# COMPACT_ATOMS: atom_id res chain seq x y z
N MET A 1 25.90 -15.75 -32.31
CA MET A 1 25.66 -16.17 -30.90
C MET A 1 24.87 -17.47 -31.00
N ASP A 2 25.24 -18.53 -30.29
CA ASP A 2 24.52 -19.81 -30.41
C ASP A 2 23.05 -19.64 -29.99
N GLU A 3 22.13 -20.14 -30.81
CA GLU A 3 20.67 -20.17 -30.56
C GLU A 3 20.37 -20.65 -29.13
N PHE A 4 21.06 -21.70 -28.70
CA PHE A 4 20.96 -22.30 -27.38
C PHE A 4 21.31 -21.35 -26.22
N ILE A 5 22.28 -20.45 -26.40
CA ILE A 5 22.62 -19.44 -25.39
C ILE A 5 21.48 -18.42 -25.25
N LEU A 6 20.83 -18.10 -26.36
CA LEU A 6 19.76 -17.13 -26.43
C LEU A 6 18.46 -17.65 -25.83
N GLU A 7 18.15 -18.94 -26.03
CA GLU A 7 17.08 -19.63 -25.32
C GLU A 7 17.32 -19.61 -23.81
N LYS A 8 18.54 -19.99 -23.36
CA LYS A 8 18.92 -19.91 -21.94
C LYS A 8 18.74 -18.52 -21.37
N PHE A 9 19.10 -17.48 -22.14
CA PHE A 9 18.86 -16.10 -21.75
C PHE A 9 17.37 -15.83 -21.53
N ALA A 10 16.49 -16.26 -22.44
CA ALA A 10 15.05 -16.07 -22.30
C ALA A 10 14.49 -16.74 -21.04
N PHE A 11 14.93 -17.97 -20.75
CA PHE A 11 14.61 -18.68 -19.50
C PHE A 11 15.08 -17.92 -18.26
N SER A 12 16.36 -17.52 -18.24
CA SER A 12 16.95 -16.79 -17.12
C SER A 12 16.28 -15.44 -16.90
N ASN A 13 15.86 -14.75 -17.96
CA ASN A 13 15.17 -13.47 -17.88
C ASN A 13 13.79 -13.62 -17.21
N ALA A 14 12.97 -14.59 -17.63
CA ALA A 14 11.69 -14.87 -16.98
C ALA A 14 11.85 -15.30 -15.51
N LEU A 15 12.90 -16.09 -15.20
CA LEU A 15 13.23 -16.46 -13.82
C LEU A 15 13.64 -15.25 -12.96
N CYS A 16 14.46 -14.35 -13.52
CA CYS A 16 14.85 -13.11 -12.84
C CYS A 16 13.63 -12.27 -12.46
N LEU A 17 12.67 -12.13 -13.38
CA LEU A 17 11.41 -11.44 -13.12
C LEU A 17 10.61 -12.10 -11.98
N SER A 18 10.52 -13.43 -11.97
CA SER A 18 9.84 -14.19 -10.91
C SER A 18 10.46 -13.97 -9.52
N VAL A 19 11.80 -13.95 -9.44
CA VAL A 19 12.53 -13.69 -8.19
C VAL A 19 12.32 -12.25 -7.74
N LYS A 20 12.38 -11.28 -8.65
CA LYS A 20 12.13 -9.87 -8.34
C LYS A 20 10.70 -9.67 -7.82
N LEU A 21 9.72 -10.32 -8.44
CA LEU A 21 8.33 -10.33 -7.97
C LEU A 21 8.20 -10.95 -6.56
N ALA A 22 8.95 -12.01 -6.26
CA ALA A 22 8.93 -12.64 -4.94
C ALA A 22 9.46 -11.72 -3.82
N ILE A 23 10.44 -10.85 -4.13
CA ILE A 23 10.94 -9.84 -3.19
C ILE A 23 9.84 -8.81 -2.87
N TRP A 24 9.07 -8.38 -3.88
CA TRP A 24 7.95 -7.47 -3.67
C TRP A 24 6.79 -8.12 -2.91
N GLU A 25 6.44 -9.36 -3.25
CA GLU A 25 5.45 -10.14 -2.51
C GLU A 25 5.82 -10.21 -1.03
N THR A 26 7.07 -10.54 -0.72
CA THR A 26 7.58 -10.61 0.66
C THR A 26 7.55 -9.26 1.35
N SER A 27 7.94 -8.19 0.65
CA SER A 27 7.93 -6.82 1.21
C SER A 27 6.51 -6.36 1.53
N LEU A 28 5.54 -6.69 0.67
CA LEU A 28 4.13 -6.40 0.89
C LEU A 28 3.54 -7.26 2.03
N ASP A 29 3.87 -8.54 2.09
CA ASP A 29 3.41 -9.41 3.17
C ASP A 29 3.92 -8.93 4.54
N ASN A 30 5.18 -8.50 4.64
CA ASN A 30 5.72 -7.88 5.85
C ASN A 30 4.96 -6.59 6.24
N PHE A 31 4.58 -5.78 5.26
CA PHE A 31 3.78 -4.58 5.52
C PHE A 31 2.37 -4.95 6.02
N VAL A 32 1.71 -5.91 5.37
CA VAL A 32 0.40 -6.44 5.76
C VAL A 32 0.44 -6.95 7.19
N GLU A 33 1.45 -7.74 7.55
CA GLU A 33 1.62 -8.24 8.91
C GLU A 33 1.75 -7.11 9.94
N SER A 34 2.35 -5.98 9.56
CA SER A 34 2.50 -4.83 10.45
C SER A 34 1.19 -4.09 10.74
N ILE A 35 0.18 -4.22 9.86
CA ILE A 35 -1.12 -3.55 10.00
C ILE A 35 -2.28 -4.50 10.32
N GLN A 36 -2.10 -5.83 10.21
CA GLN A 36 -3.17 -6.83 10.36
C GLN A 36 -3.91 -6.79 11.71
N SER A 37 -3.25 -6.32 12.77
CA SER A 37 -3.84 -6.24 14.11
C SER A 37 -4.81 -5.06 14.27
N ILE A 38 -4.75 -4.08 13.38
CA ILE A 38 -5.52 -2.83 13.48
C ILE A 38 -7.02 -3.07 13.28
N PRO A 39 -7.48 -3.76 12.22
CA PRO A 39 -8.90 -4.11 12.06
C PRO A 39 -9.45 -4.89 13.25
N GLU A 40 -8.69 -5.84 13.79
CA GLU A 40 -9.12 -6.64 14.95
C GLU A 40 -9.25 -5.79 16.21
N MET A 41 -8.34 -4.84 16.44
CA MET A 41 -8.47 -3.89 17.54
C MET A 41 -9.68 -2.96 17.39
N LEU A 42 -9.97 -2.51 16.15
CA LEU A 42 -11.15 -1.71 15.84
C LEU A 42 -12.45 -2.47 16.13
N LYS A 43 -12.53 -3.73 15.70
CA LYS A 43 -13.69 -4.62 15.94
C LYS A 43 -13.99 -4.78 17.42
N LEU A 44 -12.95 -4.91 18.26
CA LEU A 44 -13.08 -5.07 19.70
C LEU A 44 -13.37 -3.75 20.45
N ARG A 45 -13.55 -2.62 19.74
CA ARG A 45 -13.67 -1.26 20.32
C ARG A 45 -12.54 -0.95 21.31
N LYS A 46 -11.36 -1.57 21.13
CA LYS A 46 -10.20 -1.28 21.97
C LYS A 46 -9.64 0.07 21.54
N LYS A 47 -9.19 0.88 22.49
CA LYS A 47 -8.46 2.12 22.16
C LYS A 47 -7.19 1.75 21.41
N LEU A 48 -7.13 2.08 20.12
CA LEU A 48 -5.90 2.07 19.36
C LEU A 48 -4.92 3.05 19.99
N LYS A 49 -3.78 2.52 20.45
CA LYS A 49 -2.63 3.32 20.90
C LYS A 49 -1.75 3.69 19.70
N LEU A 50 -2.35 4.16 18.61
CA LEU A 50 -1.62 4.73 17.49
C LEU A 50 -1.75 6.25 17.54
N SER A 51 -0.63 6.94 17.57
CA SER A 51 -0.56 8.38 17.38
C SER A 51 -0.79 8.74 15.92
N HIS A 52 -1.07 10.02 15.66
CA HIS A 52 -1.13 10.53 14.29
C HIS A 52 0.18 10.31 13.53
N ALA A 53 1.32 10.41 14.23
CA ALA A 53 2.63 10.16 13.64
C ALA A 53 2.79 8.70 13.20
N ASP A 54 2.34 7.74 14.01
CA ASP A 54 2.43 6.31 13.68
C ASP A 54 1.61 5.97 12.43
N VAL A 55 0.41 6.54 12.30
CA VAL A 55 -0.45 6.35 11.12
C VAL A 55 0.19 6.98 9.88
N MET A 56 0.75 8.18 9.99
CA MET A 56 1.45 8.83 8.88
C MET A 56 2.70 8.06 8.46
N GLN A 57 3.43 7.46 9.41
CA GLN A 57 4.56 6.58 9.11
C GLN A 57 4.10 5.37 8.27
N LYS A 58 3.02 4.70 8.68
CA LYS A 58 2.48 3.56 7.94
C LYS A 58 1.98 3.92 6.53
N ILE A 59 1.37 5.08 6.39
CA ILE A 59 1.00 5.63 5.08
C ILE A 59 2.25 5.84 4.23
N GLY A 60 3.30 6.46 4.78
CA GLY A 60 4.57 6.68 4.08
C GLY A 60 5.25 5.38 3.65
N GLU A 61 5.31 4.38 4.53
CA GLU A 61 5.83 3.03 4.22
C GLU A 61 5.06 2.39 3.05
N LEU A 62 3.72 2.46 3.06
CA LEU A 62 2.88 1.95 1.98
C LEU A 62 3.12 2.68 0.66
N PHE A 63 3.21 4.02 0.69
CA PHE A 63 3.49 4.82 -0.50
C PHE A 63 4.86 4.51 -1.09
N ALA A 64 5.89 4.35 -0.26
CA ALA A 64 7.22 3.96 -0.69
C ALA A 64 7.19 2.57 -1.37
N LEU A 65 6.53 1.59 -0.74
CA LEU A 65 6.38 0.25 -1.32
C LEU A 65 5.65 0.29 -2.67
N ARG A 66 4.53 1.00 -2.76
CA ARG A 66 3.78 1.20 -4.01
C ARG A 66 4.63 1.87 -5.08
N HIS A 67 5.41 2.89 -4.72
CA HIS A 67 6.29 3.57 -5.65
C HIS A 67 7.35 2.62 -6.22
N HIS A 68 8.00 1.80 -5.37
CA HIS A 68 9.00 0.83 -5.81
C HIS A 68 8.43 -0.24 -6.75
N ILE A 69 7.23 -0.75 -6.44
CA ILE A 69 6.53 -1.73 -7.29
C ILE A 69 6.15 -1.10 -8.63
N ASN A 70 5.55 0.10 -8.62
CA ASN A 70 5.11 0.77 -9.84
C ASN A 70 6.27 1.18 -10.76
N LEU A 71 7.36 1.73 -10.22
CA LEU A 71 8.54 2.11 -11.03
C LEU A 71 9.15 0.91 -11.75
N SER A 72 8.98 -0.28 -11.17
CA SER A 72 9.52 -1.51 -11.72
C SER A 72 8.48 -2.31 -12.52
N SER A 73 7.22 -1.86 -12.56
CA SER A 73 6.13 -2.51 -13.30
C SER A 73 6.34 -2.46 -14.81
N ASP A 74 7.10 -1.48 -15.32
CA ASP A 74 7.48 -1.42 -16.73
C ASP A 74 8.27 -2.66 -17.17
N LEU A 75 8.88 -3.39 -16.22
CA LEU A 75 9.60 -4.65 -16.47
C LEU A 75 8.69 -5.88 -16.58
N LEU A 76 7.39 -5.73 -16.31
CA LEU A 76 6.40 -6.80 -16.48
C LEU A 76 5.87 -6.90 -17.91
N ILE A 77 6.24 -5.93 -18.76
CA ILE A 77 5.96 -5.96 -20.20
C ILE A 77 7.03 -6.81 -20.87
N THR A 78 6.65 -7.55 -21.93
CA THR A 78 7.61 -8.28 -22.77
C THR A 78 8.76 -7.35 -23.18
N PRO A 79 10.02 -7.66 -22.80
CA PRO A 79 11.15 -6.81 -23.10
C PRO A 79 11.37 -6.60 -24.60
N ASP A 80 11.74 -5.38 -25.01
CA ASP A 80 12.00 -4.98 -26.41
C ASP A 80 13.00 -5.88 -27.13
N PHE A 81 13.90 -6.52 -26.36
CA PHE A 81 14.83 -7.52 -26.85
C PHE A 81 14.18 -8.63 -27.70
N TYR A 82 12.91 -8.96 -27.43
CA TYR A 82 12.19 -10.03 -28.11
C TYR A 82 11.38 -9.58 -29.33
N TRP A 83 11.19 -8.28 -29.58
CA TRP A 83 10.27 -7.78 -30.62
C TRP A 83 10.56 -8.31 -32.03
N ASP A 84 11.84 -8.47 -32.39
CA ASP A 84 12.25 -9.00 -33.70
C ASP A 84 12.55 -10.52 -33.64
N ARG A 85 12.18 -11.20 -32.54
CA ARG A 85 12.62 -12.57 -32.22
C ARG A 85 11.47 -13.44 -31.72
N GLU A 86 10.47 -13.68 -32.57
CA GLU A 86 9.25 -14.43 -32.24
C GLU A 86 9.50 -15.76 -31.52
N HIS A 87 10.52 -16.53 -31.92
CA HIS A 87 10.83 -17.82 -31.29
C HIS A 87 11.17 -17.66 -29.79
N LEU A 88 11.97 -16.65 -29.45
CA LEU A 88 12.37 -16.38 -28.07
C LEU A 88 11.25 -15.74 -27.27
N GLU A 89 10.44 -14.89 -27.89
CA GLU A 89 9.25 -14.32 -27.29
C GLU A 89 8.29 -15.43 -26.83
N GLN A 90 8.01 -16.40 -27.72
CA GLN A 90 7.17 -17.55 -27.37
C GLN A 90 7.73 -18.37 -26.21
N LEU A 91 9.05 -18.51 -26.13
CA LEU A 91 9.72 -19.23 -25.05
C LEU A 91 9.64 -18.45 -23.73
N TYR A 92 9.91 -17.14 -23.77
CA TYR A 92 9.76 -16.24 -22.65
C TYR A 92 8.32 -16.25 -22.12
N ASP A 93 7.32 -16.14 -22.99
CA ASP A 93 5.90 -16.17 -22.65
C ASP A 93 5.46 -17.49 -22.03
N LYS A 94 5.97 -18.62 -22.53
CA LYS A 94 5.74 -19.94 -21.92
C LYS A 94 6.27 -19.95 -20.49
N MET A 95 7.48 -19.42 -20.26
CA MET A 95 8.03 -19.31 -18.91
C MET A 95 7.28 -18.33 -18.03
N HIS A 96 6.86 -17.18 -18.57
CA HIS A 96 6.04 -16.19 -17.89
C HIS A 96 4.74 -16.80 -17.37
N ARG A 97 4.04 -17.56 -18.23
CA ARG A 97 2.84 -18.32 -17.87
C ARG A 97 3.13 -19.43 -16.86
N PHE A 98 4.21 -20.21 -17.06
CA PHE A 98 4.61 -21.28 -16.15
C PHE A 98 4.88 -20.74 -14.73
N LEU A 99 5.54 -19.60 -14.62
CA LEU A 99 5.84 -18.91 -13.36
C LEU A 99 4.66 -18.10 -12.81
N SER A 100 3.51 -18.11 -13.52
CA SER A 100 2.27 -17.44 -13.14
C SER A 100 2.44 -15.95 -12.84
N ILE A 101 3.32 -15.26 -13.57
CA ILE A 101 3.69 -13.87 -13.28
C ILE A 101 2.46 -12.95 -13.27
N ASP A 102 1.62 -12.99 -14.30
CA ASP A 102 0.40 -12.15 -14.39
C ASP A 102 -0.53 -12.32 -13.19
N ARG A 103 -0.76 -13.58 -12.79
CA ARG A 103 -1.61 -13.90 -11.65
C ARG A 103 -1.02 -13.36 -10.35
N ARG A 104 0.30 -13.53 -10.17
CA ARG A 104 1.01 -13.06 -8.98
C ARG A 104 1.01 -11.54 -8.88
N VAL A 105 1.25 -10.83 -9.99
CA VAL A 105 1.15 -9.37 -10.09
C VAL A 105 -0.26 -8.91 -9.71
N LYS A 106 -1.30 -9.59 -10.20
CA LYS A 106 -2.69 -9.28 -9.86
C LYS A 106 -2.93 -9.38 -8.35
N VAL A 107 -2.47 -10.46 -7.70
CA VAL A 107 -2.60 -10.64 -6.25
C VAL A 107 -1.86 -9.55 -5.46
N VAL A 108 -0.65 -9.17 -5.90
CA VAL A 108 0.11 -8.06 -5.29
C VAL A 108 -0.67 -6.76 -5.38
N ASN A 109 -1.23 -6.43 -6.54
CA ASN A 109 -2.03 -5.22 -6.73
C ASN A 109 -3.30 -5.21 -5.87
N GLU A 110 -4.00 -6.34 -5.76
CA GLU A 110 -5.19 -6.48 -4.90
C GLU A 110 -4.83 -6.29 -3.42
N LYS A 111 -3.74 -6.90 -2.93
CA LYS A 111 -3.25 -6.71 -1.55
C LYS A 111 -2.86 -5.26 -1.28
N LEU A 112 -2.18 -4.61 -2.23
CA LEU A 112 -1.75 -3.22 -2.13
C LEU A 112 -2.96 -2.27 -2.05
N GLN A 113 -4.00 -2.55 -2.83
CA GLN A 113 -5.26 -1.80 -2.80
C GLN A 113 -5.94 -1.94 -1.43
N GLN A 114 -6.05 -3.15 -0.89
CA GLN A 114 -6.61 -3.39 0.45
C GLN A 114 -5.84 -2.65 1.55
N CYS A 115 -4.50 -2.63 1.47
CA CYS A 115 -3.67 -1.85 2.39
C CYS A 115 -3.94 -0.35 2.29
N THR A 116 -4.14 0.16 1.08
CA THR A 116 -4.45 1.57 0.83
C THR A 116 -5.79 1.93 1.48
N GLU A 117 -6.83 1.12 1.24
CA GLU A 117 -8.14 1.32 1.85
C GLU A 117 -8.09 1.31 3.38
N LEU A 118 -7.34 0.38 3.98
CA LEU A 118 -7.19 0.32 5.44
C LEU A 118 -6.46 1.55 6.00
N THR A 119 -5.38 1.99 5.36
CA THR A 119 -4.63 3.18 5.82
C THR A 119 -5.45 4.47 5.66
N ASP A 120 -6.28 4.57 4.63
CA ASP A 120 -7.23 5.69 4.47
C ASP A 120 -8.30 5.69 5.57
N LEU A 121 -8.85 4.53 5.93
CA LEU A 121 -9.77 4.40 7.06
C LEU A 121 -9.13 4.85 8.37
N MET A 122 -7.87 4.46 8.62
CA MET A 122 -7.12 4.90 9.81
C MET A 122 -6.94 6.42 9.84
N ARG A 123 -6.59 7.02 8.71
CA ARG A 123 -6.43 8.48 8.57
C ARG A 123 -7.73 9.22 8.84
N ASN A 124 -8.83 8.77 8.25
CA ASN A 124 -10.15 9.37 8.43
C ASN A 124 -10.60 9.32 9.90
N HIS A 125 -10.41 8.18 10.57
CA HIS A 125 -10.74 8.03 11.99
C HIS A 125 -9.96 8.98 12.90
N LEU A 126 -8.69 9.26 12.58
CA LEU A 126 -7.90 10.26 13.31
C LEU A 126 -8.42 11.68 13.07
N ASN A 127 -8.72 12.02 11.82
CA ASN A 127 -9.25 13.34 11.47
C ASN A 127 -10.58 13.62 12.18
N GLU A 128 -11.48 12.64 12.27
CA GLU A 128 -12.73 12.76 13.05
C GLU A 128 -12.47 13.06 14.53
N LYS A 129 -11.52 12.35 15.17
CA LYS A 129 -11.14 12.63 16.57
C LYS A 129 -10.57 14.04 16.75
N HIS A 130 -9.78 14.52 15.79
CA HIS A 130 -9.26 15.88 15.81
C HIS A 130 -10.37 16.91 15.65
N ALA A 131 -11.31 16.70 14.72
CA ALA A 131 -12.46 17.58 14.51
C ALA A 131 -13.36 17.66 15.76
N LEU A 132 -13.70 16.53 16.37
CA LEU A 132 -14.51 16.48 17.59
C LEU A 132 -13.86 17.25 18.76
N ARG A 133 -12.52 17.17 18.88
CA ARG A 133 -11.81 17.93 19.93
C ARG A 133 -11.91 19.44 19.70
N LEU A 134 -11.79 19.87 18.45
CA LEU A 134 -11.92 21.28 18.09
C LEU A 134 -13.37 21.77 18.31
N GLU A 135 -14.36 20.95 17.97
CA GLU A 135 -15.77 21.22 18.23
C GLU A 135 -16.03 21.43 19.73
N TRP A 136 -15.56 20.52 20.58
CA TRP A 136 -15.69 20.65 22.04
C TRP A 136 -15.01 21.90 22.60
N MET A 137 -13.84 22.28 22.07
CA MET A 137 -13.16 23.51 22.46
C MET A 137 -14.02 24.75 22.14
N ILE A 138 -14.65 24.79 20.97
CA ILE A 138 -15.54 25.89 20.56
C ILE A 138 -16.76 25.97 21.49
N VAL A 139 -17.41 24.83 21.78
CA VAL A 139 -18.57 24.78 22.69
C VAL A 139 -18.22 25.31 24.08
N ILE A 140 -17.07 24.94 24.61
CA ILE A 140 -16.59 25.43 25.92
C ILE A 140 -16.34 26.95 25.87
N LEU A 141 -15.68 27.46 24.82
CA LEU A 141 -15.41 28.90 24.66
C LEU A 141 -16.71 29.72 24.61
N ILE A 142 -17.70 29.29 23.84
CA ILE A 142 -19.02 29.95 23.76
C ILE A 142 -19.73 29.91 25.12
N THR A 143 -19.65 28.78 25.83
CA THR A 143 -20.29 28.63 27.16
C THR A 143 -19.68 29.61 28.16
N ILE A 144 -18.35 29.77 28.17
CA ILE A 144 -17.67 30.72 29.05
C ILE A 144 -18.08 32.16 28.73
N GLU A 145 -18.14 32.52 27.44
CA GLU A 145 -18.55 33.86 27.01
C GLU A 145 -19.97 34.20 27.50
N VAL A 146 -20.92 33.28 27.31
CA VAL A 146 -22.31 33.46 27.77
C VAL A 146 -22.39 33.60 29.29
N MET A 147 -21.59 32.84 30.04
CA MET A 147 -21.55 32.95 31.50
C MET A 147 -21.03 34.32 31.97
N PHE A 148 -20.01 34.87 31.31
CA PHE A 148 -19.51 36.22 31.62
C PHE A 148 -20.55 37.29 31.32
N GLU A 149 -21.23 37.20 30.16
CA GLU A 149 -22.25 38.17 29.80
C GLU A 149 -23.45 38.11 30.76
N LEU A 150 -23.89 36.91 31.16
CA LEU A 150 -24.92 36.77 32.19
C LEU A 150 -24.47 37.36 33.53
N GLY A 151 -23.24 37.05 33.97
CA GLY A 151 -22.67 37.62 35.19
C GLY A 151 -22.66 39.14 35.19
N ARG A 152 -22.34 39.76 34.04
CA ARG A 152 -22.36 41.22 33.84
C ARG A 152 -23.76 41.82 33.84
N VAL A 153 -24.77 41.08 33.36
CA VAL A 153 -26.16 41.55 33.36
C VAL A 153 -26.78 41.45 34.75
N PHE A 154 -26.40 40.45 35.55
CA PHE A 154 -26.95 40.23 36.88
C PHE A 154 -26.25 41.00 38.01
N PHE A 155 -25.00 41.45 37.83
CA PHE A 155 -24.22 42.20 38.81
C PHE A 155 -23.81 43.57 38.26
#